data_AF-A0A9W8TB06-F1
#
_entry.id   AF-A0A9W8TB06-F1
#
_cell.length_a   1.000
_cell.length_b   1.000
_cell.length_c   1.000
_cell.angle_alpha   90.00
_cell.angle_beta   90.00
_cell.angle_gamma   90.00
#
_symmetry.space_group_name_H-M   'P 1'
#
loop_
_entity.id
_entity.type
_entity.pdbx_description
1 polymer ?
#
loop_
_entity_poly.entity_id
_entity_poly.type
_entity_poly.pdbx_seq_one_letter_code
_entity_poly.pdbx_strand_id
1 'polypeptide(L)'
;MAEQNPSAQPAAGAGTGATYKAPTPKPTQNPALRMMGLPNLPRKLPSRNWLIFWTITGTISAAIIYDKREKKRATAKWKHVVAPLAKDTIGSASQLPRKLTIYLEAPPGDGLRVAQDHFIEYAKPVLAASGLDWEFVQGRQQGDVRAAVAEKIRRARRKDERPDEVDLQTDEATIEALRKKNSVPEYEGTKGDIIFGRHTWKEYVRGLQEGWLGPLDPPAKSGPETTTAAVEASPEGVKTEGEGEKPEEKKEEEKKEDEKKPERPPQPPPYNSPDDYSLASLPAQIPF
;
A
#
# COMPACT_ATOMS: atom_id res chain seq x y z
N MET A 1 52.52 9.62 42.81
CA MET A 1 53.71 8.73 42.73
C MET A 1 53.27 7.53 41.91
N ALA A 2 53.40 7.57 40.59
CA ALA A 2 54.59 7.14 39.86
C ALA A 2 54.94 5.67 40.14
N GLU A 3 54.19 4.75 39.54
CA GLU A 3 54.65 3.37 39.41
C GLU A 3 55.49 3.24 38.14
N GLN A 4 56.67 2.68 38.37
CA GLN A 4 57.82 2.61 37.50
C GLN A 4 57.71 1.45 36.53
N ASN A 5 58.15 1.72 35.32
CA ASN A 5 58.48 0.78 34.27
C ASN A 5 59.65 -0.14 34.73
N PRO A 6 59.59 -1.48 34.52
CA PRO A 6 60.80 -2.28 34.50
C PRO A 6 61.32 -2.47 33.06
N SER A 7 62.64 -2.35 32.99
CA SER A 7 63.52 -2.24 31.83
C SER A 7 63.58 -3.45 30.90
N ALA A 8 63.79 -3.14 29.62
CA ALA A 8 64.24 -4.04 28.59
C ALA A 8 65.57 -4.73 28.91
N GLN A 9 65.68 -6.00 28.54
CA GLN A 9 66.93 -6.73 28.34
C GLN A 9 66.83 -7.61 27.06
N PRO A 10 67.97 -7.96 26.45
CA PRO A 10 68.15 -7.87 25.01
C PRO A 10 67.83 -9.15 24.23
N ALA A 11 67.36 -8.96 22.99
CA ALA A 11 67.24 -10.02 22.00
C ALA A 11 68.64 -10.43 21.50
N ALA A 12 69.15 -11.55 22.01
CA ALA A 12 70.24 -12.30 21.40
C ALA A 12 69.66 -13.24 20.34
N GLY A 13 70.11 -13.08 19.10
CA GLY A 13 69.65 -13.87 17.96
C GLY A 13 70.07 -15.34 18.01
N ALA A 14 69.25 -16.19 17.39
CA ALA A 14 69.67 -17.48 16.85
C ALA A 14 68.68 -17.95 15.77
N GLY A 15 69.14 -17.96 14.51
CA GLY A 15 68.87 -19.01 13.54
C GLY A 15 67.45 -19.17 12.98
N THR A 16 67.04 -18.29 12.07
CA THR A 16 66.05 -18.65 11.06
C THR A 16 66.67 -19.62 10.06
N GLY A 17 66.44 -20.92 10.25
CA GLY A 17 66.62 -21.93 9.21
C GLY A 17 65.59 -21.72 8.10
N ALA A 18 65.87 -20.80 7.17
CA ALA A 18 65.09 -20.62 5.96
C ALA A 18 65.23 -21.87 5.07
N THR A 19 64.25 -22.77 5.15
CA THR A 19 64.11 -23.86 4.18
C THR A 19 63.75 -23.26 2.83
N TYR A 20 64.70 -23.32 1.89
CA TYR A 20 64.52 -22.88 0.51
C TYR A 20 63.46 -23.77 -0.16
N LYS A 21 62.24 -23.24 -0.39
CA LYS A 21 61.24 -23.93 -1.23
C LYS A 21 61.61 -23.68 -2.69
N ALA A 22 61.98 -24.75 -3.40
CA ALA A 22 62.24 -24.70 -4.83
C ALA A 22 61.04 -24.10 -5.60
N PRO A 23 61.28 -23.30 -6.66
CA PRO A 23 60.22 -22.74 -7.48
C PRO A 23 59.43 -23.89 -8.14
N THR A 24 58.14 -23.97 -7.83
CA THR A 24 57.24 -24.94 -8.44
C THR A 24 57.24 -24.80 -9.96
N PRO A 25 57.32 -25.90 -10.73
CA PRO A 25 57.41 -25.85 -12.20
C PRO A 25 56.18 -25.20 -12.83
N LYS A 26 56.39 -24.45 -13.92
CA LYS A 26 55.30 -23.81 -14.69
C LYS A 26 54.27 -24.86 -15.10
N PRO A 27 52.96 -24.59 -14.94
CA PRO A 27 51.93 -25.59 -15.21
C PRO A 27 51.95 -26.00 -16.69
N THR A 28 52.08 -27.31 -16.93
CA THR A 28 52.10 -27.91 -18.27
C THR A 28 50.73 -27.78 -18.93
N GLN A 29 50.57 -26.88 -19.90
CA GLN A 29 49.33 -26.74 -20.65
C GLN A 29 48.94 -28.07 -21.32
N ASN A 30 47.67 -28.46 -21.25
CA ASN A 30 47.19 -29.64 -21.97
C ASN A 30 47.36 -29.40 -23.49
N PRO A 31 48.11 -30.23 -24.22
CA PRO A 31 48.42 -30.01 -25.65
C PRO A 31 47.16 -29.84 -26.50
N ALA A 32 46.07 -30.55 -26.19
CA ALA A 32 44.79 -30.41 -26.89
C ALA A 32 44.16 -29.00 -26.72
N LEU A 33 44.26 -28.40 -25.53
CA LEU A 33 43.74 -27.05 -25.27
C LEU A 33 44.61 -25.97 -25.94
N ARG A 34 45.92 -26.22 -26.07
CA ARG A 34 46.85 -25.35 -26.78
C ARG A 34 46.57 -25.32 -28.29
N MET A 35 46.22 -26.48 -28.87
CA MET A 35 45.85 -26.59 -30.28
C MET A 35 44.52 -25.89 -30.61
N MET A 36 43.63 -25.75 -29.63
CA MET A 36 42.37 -25.00 -29.77
C MET A 36 42.51 -23.48 -29.47
N GLY A 37 43.72 -22.99 -29.21
CA GLY A 37 43.96 -21.56 -28.92
C GLY A 37 43.41 -21.07 -27.58
N LEU A 38 43.00 -21.97 -26.68
CA LEU A 38 42.41 -21.60 -25.39
C LEU A 38 43.51 -21.29 -24.36
N PRO A 39 43.33 -20.23 -23.53
CA PRO A 39 44.28 -19.90 -22.47
C PRO A 39 44.35 -21.01 -21.42
N ASN A 40 45.42 -21.01 -20.63
CA ASN A 40 45.57 -21.92 -19.49
C ASN A 40 44.51 -21.62 -18.43
N LEU A 41 43.39 -22.33 -18.48
CA LEU A 41 42.38 -22.30 -17.41
C LEU A 41 43.03 -22.78 -16.10
N PRO A 42 42.71 -22.17 -14.95
CA PRO A 42 43.21 -22.64 -13.66
C PRO A 42 42.71 -24.07 -13.44
N ARG A 43 43.64 -25.05 -13.49
CA ARG A 43 43.34 -26.49 -13.32
C ARG A 43 42.78 -26.84 -11.93
N LYS A 44 42.89 -25.93 -10.97
CA LYS A 44 42.36 -26.15 -9.63
C LYS A 44 40.96 -25.58 -9.59
N LEU A 45 39.98 -26.49 -9.56
CA LEU A 45 38.62 -26.14 -9.19
C LEU A 45 38.66 -25.41 -7.84
N PRO A 46 37.80 -24.42 -7.64
CA PRO A 46 37.69 -23.79 -6.34
C PRO A 46 37.32 -24.84 -5.28
N SER A 47 37.66 -24.58 -4.02
CA SER A 47 37.49 -25.55 -2.93
C SER A 47 36.03 -25.99 -2.77
N ARG A 48 35.79 -27.16 -2.16
CA ARG A 48 34.44 -27.73 -1.94
C ARG A 48 33.47 -26.71 -1.36
N ASN A 49 33.87 -25.98 -0.33
CA ASN A 49 33.00 -24.99 0.32
C ASN A 49 32.68 -23.82 -0.60
N TRP A 50 33.62 -23.43 -1.47
CA TRP A 50 33.43 -22.35 -2.44
C TRP A 50 32.49 -22.79 -3.57
N LEU A 51 32.63 -24.02 -4.06
CA LEU A 51 31.67 -24.61 -5.01
C LEU A 51 30.26 -24.68 -4.41
N ILE A 52 30.13 -25.18 -3.18
CA ILE A 52 28.83 -25.22 -2.48
C ILE A 52 28.24 -23.81 -2.39
N PHE A 53 29.04 -22.83 -1.99
CA PHE A 53 28.60 -21.43 -1.91
C PHE A 53 28.09 -20.89 -3.25
N TRP A 54 28.83 -21.08 -4.36
CA TRP A 54 28.40 -20.61 -5.68
C TRP A 54 27.21 -21.37 -6.24
N THR A 55 27.10 -22.67 -5.95
CA THR A 55 25.92 -23.43 -6.36
C THR A 55 24.67 -22.93 -5.65
N ILE A 56 24.72 -22.70 -4.34
CA ILE A 56 23.56 -22.20 -3.57
C ILE A 56 23.21 -20.76 -3.96
N THR A 57 24.20 -19.86 -4.02
CA THR A 57 23.95 -18.47 -4.43
C THR A 57 23.50 -18.37 -5.89
N GLY A 58 24.06 -19.19 -6.76
CA GLY A 58 23.68 -19.32 -8.17
C GLY A 58 22.26 -19.84 -8.35
N THR A 59 21.84 -20.87 -7.61
CA THR A 59 20.47 -21.40 -7.70
C THR A 59 19.44 -20.42 -7.15
N ILE A 60 19.71 -19.77 -6.01
CA ILE A 60 18.80 -18.75 -5.43
C ILE A 60 18.67 -17.54 -6.38
N SER A 61 19.78 -17.04 -6.91
CA SER A 61 19.75 -15.90 -7.85
C SER A 61 19.05 -16.27 -9.17
N ALA A 62 19.30 -17.46 -9.71
CA ALA A 62 18.61 -17.96 -10.90
C ALA A 62 17.10 -18.08 -10.67
N ALA A 63 16.65 -18.57 -9.52
CA ALA A 63 15.23 -18.65 -9.17
C ALA A 63 14.57 -17.27 -9.15
N ILE A 64 15.18 -16.28 -8.49
CA ILE A 64 14.65 -14.91 -8.43
C ILE A 64 14.58 -14.26 -9.83
N ILE A 65 15.61 -14.47 -10.66
CA ILE A 65 15.64 -13.94 -12.04
C ILE A 65 14.56 -14.61 -12.90
N TYR A 66 14.38 -15.92 -12.74
CA TYR A 66 13.36 -16.70 -13.43
C TYR A 66 11.96 -16.18 -13.09
N ASP A 67 11.65 -16.01 -11.81
CA ASP A 67 10.35 -15.50 -11.36
C ASP A 67 10.08 -14.09 -11.89
N LYS A 68 11.07 -13.19 -11.85
CA LYS A 68 10.95 -11.85 -12.43
C LYS A 68 10.72 -11.88 -13.94
N ARG A 69 11.32 -12.84 -14.65
CA ARG A 69 11.14 -13.02 -16.09
C ARG A 69 9.75 -13.53 -16.43
N GLU A 70 9.27 -14.56 -15.72
CA GLU A 70 7.93 -15.11 -15.91
C GLU A 70 6.85 -14.09 -15.55
N LYS A 71 7.05 -13.33 -14.47
CA LYS A 71 6.19 -12.20 -14.14
C LYS A 71 6.09 -11.17 -15.26
N LYS A 72 7.22 -10.74 -15.83
CA LYS A 72 7.23 -9.81 -16.98
C LYS A 72 6.54 -10.40 -18.21
N ARG A 73 6.73 -11.71 -18.47
CA ARG A 73 6.10 -12.43 -19.58
C ARG A 73 4.58 -12.49 -19.41
N ALA A 74 4.10 -12.80 -18.21
CA ALA A 74 2.68 -12.82 -17.88
C ALA A 74 2.05 -11.43 -18.06
N THR A 75 2.67 -10.38 -17.52
CA THR A 75 2.18 -9.01 -17.71
C THR A 75 2.19 -8.60 -19.18
N ALA A 76 3.22 -8.96 -19.95
CA ALA A 76 3.30 -8.66 -21.38
C ALA A 76 2.19 -9.35 -22.19
N LYS A 77 1.82 -10.58 -21.83
CA LYS A 77 0.68 -11.30 -22.43
C LYS A 77 -0.60 -10.49 -22.25
N TRP A 78 -0.92 -10.07 -21.02
CA TRP A 78 -2.13 -9.31 -20.75
C TRP A 78 -2.12 -7.91 -21.39
N LYS A 79 -0.97 -7.23 -21.41
CA LYS A 79 -0.81 -5.98 -22.16
C LYS A 79 -1.18 -6.16 -23.63
N HIS A 80 -0.68 -7.22 -24.27
CA HIS A 80 -0.95 -7.47 -25.67
C HIS A 80 -2.43 -7.78 -25.94
N VAL A 81 -3.09 -8.52 -25.05
CA VAL A 81 -4.52 -8.83 -25.16
C VAL A 81 -5.38 -7.56 -25.09
N VAL A 82 -4.97 -6.61 -24.25
CA VAL A 82 -5.74 -5.40 -23.95
C VAL A 82 -5.38 -4.22 -24.87
N ALA A 83 -4.19 -4.23 -25.47
CA ALA A 83 -3.70 -3.18 -26.37
C ALA A 83 -4.64 -2.80 -27.55
N PRO A 84 -5.43 -3.72 -28.14
CA PRO A 84 -6.38 -3.34 -29.19
C PRO A 84 -7.44 -2.34 -28.72
N LEU A 85 -7.87 -2.40 -27.45
CA LEU A 85 -8.90 -1.50 -26.90
C LEU A 85 -8.46 -0.04 -26.91
N ALA A 86 -7.15 0.23 -26.87
CA ALA A 86 -6.62 1.59 -26.92
C ALA A 86 -6.75 2.24 -28.31
N LYS A 87 -7.05 1.46 -29.35
CA LYS A 87 -7.20 1.95 -30.73
C LYS A 87 -8.65 2.27 -31.08
N ASP A 88 -9.60 1.95 -30.21
CA ASP A 88 -11.01 2.22 -30.44
C ASP A 88 -11.23 3.73 -30.49
N THR A 89 -11.74 4.22 -31.62
CA THR A 89 -11.99 5.63 -31.83
C THR A 89 -13.27 6.05 -31.11
N ILE A 90 -13.20 7.17 -30.42
CA ILE A 90 -14.36 7.79 -29.79
C ILE A 90 -15.18 8.51 -30.87
N GLY A 91 -16.52 8.43 -30.80
CA GLY A 91 -17.40 8.93 -31.85
C GLY A 91 -17.38 10.46 -32.02
N SER A 92 -17.45 11.21 -30.92
CA SER A 92 -17.39 12.67 -30.95
C SER A 92 -16.16 13.22 -30.23
N ALA A 93 -15.60 14.33 -30.72
CA ALA A 93 -14.40 14.95 -30.16
C ALA A 93 -14.60 15.47 -28.72
N SER A 94 -15.84 15.76 -28.34
CA SER A 94 -16.19 16.20 -26.99
C SER A 94 -16.47 15.04 -26.04
N GLN A 95 -16.67 13.82 -26.54
CA GLN A 95 -16.94 12.65 -25.72
C GLN A 95 -15.67 12.20 -24.99
N LEU A 96 -15.83 11.91 -23.72
CA LEU A 96 -14.74 11.39 -22.89
C LEU A 96 -14.68 9.86 -22.99
N PRO A 97 -13.48 9.27 -22.96
CA PRO A 97 -13.33 7.83 -22.91
C PRO A 97 -13.96 7.23 -21.66
N ARG A 98 -14.18 5.92 -21.68
CA ARG A 98 -14.64 5.16 -20.52
C ARG A 98 -13.67 5.35 -19.35
N LYS A 99 -14.17 5.86 -18.22
CA LYS A 99 -13.45 5.98 -16.95
C LYS A 99 -13.75 4.79 -16.05
N LEU A 100 -12.72 4.18 -15.46
CA LEU A 100 -12.84 3.09 -14.49
C LEU A 100 -12.67 3.62 -13.07
N THR A 101 -13.42 3.07 -12.12
CA THR A 101 -13.20 3.36 -10.69
C THR A 101 -12.47 2.18 -10.05
N ILE A 102 -11.35 2.48 -9.37
CA ILE A 102 -10.50 1.49 -8.73
C ILE A 102 -10.58 1.68 -7.22
N TYR A 103 -11.03 0.63 -6.53
CA TYR A 103 -11.13 0.60 -5.08
C TYR A 103 -9.91 -0.11 -4.48
N LEU A 104 -9.18 0.62 -3.65
CA LEU A 104 -7.99 0.16 -2.93
C LEU A 104 -8.14 0.45 -1.45
N GLU A 105 -7.78 -0.51 -0.61
CA GLU A 105 -7.73 -0.33 0.84
C GLU A 105 -6.45 -0.96 1.37
N ALA A 106 -5.99 -0.47 2.52
CA ALA A 106 -4.94 -1.13 3.26
C ALA A 106 -5.36 -2.57 3.66
N PRO A 107 -4.51 -3.57 3.46
CA PRO A 107 -4.75 -4.89 4.03
C PRO A 107 -4.75 -4.81 5.57
N PRO A 108 -5.48 -5.71 6.26
CA PRO A 108 -5.57 -5.65 7.72
C PRO A 108 -4.20 -5.83 8.36
N GLY A 109 -3.86 -4.92 9.29
CA GLY A 109 -2.58 -4.93 10.00
C GLY A 109 -1.39 -4.38 9.21
N ASP A 110 -1.62 -3.86 8.00
CA ASP A 110 -0.60 -3.27 7.14
C ASP A 110 -1.06 -1.90 6.61
N GLY A 111 -0.19 -1.20 5.88
CA GLY A 111 -0.49 0.09 5.26
C GLY A 111 -1.04 -0.01 3.85
N LEU A 112 -1.60 1.11 3.38
CA LEU A 112 -2.10 1.26 2.00
C LEU A 112 -1.01 1.04 0.93
N ARG A 113 0.26 1.16 1.30
CA ARG A 113 1.39 1.10 0.36
C ARG A 113 1.54 -0.27 -0.28
N VAL A 114 1.30 -1.35 0.46
CA VAL A 114 1.34 -2.71 -0.10
C VAL A 114 0.27 -2.89 -1.17
N ALA A 115 -0.95 -2.41 -0.94
CA ALA A 115 -2.01 -2.44 -1.95
C ALA A 115 -1.65 -1.58 -3.19
N GLN A 116 -1.06 -0.40 -2.99
CA GLN A 116 -0.59 0.46 -4.08
C GLN A 116 0.53 -0.20 -4.89
N ASP A 117 1.50 -0.85 -4.24
CA ASP A 117 2.60 -1.54 -4.89
C ASP A 117 2.07 -2.71 -5.73
N HIS A 118 1.12 -3.49 -5.21
CA HIS A 118 0.43 -4.52 -5.98
C HIS A 118 -0.30 -3.95 -7.22
N PHE A 119 -0.97 -2.81 -7.07
CA PHE A 119 -1.63 -2.15 -8.21
C PHE A 119 -0.61 -1.70 -9.26
N ILE A 120 0.44 -0.99 -8.84
CA ILE A 120 1.49 -0.47 -9.73
C ILE A 120 2.20 -1.61 -10.46
N GLU A 121 2.42 -2.71 -9.77
CA GLU A 121 3.21 -3.83 -10.27
C GLU A 121 2.42 -4.72 -11.26
N TYR A 122 1.15 -4.99 -10.99
CA TYR A 122 0.36 -5.96 -11.78
C TYR A 122 -0.71 -5.30 -12.67
N ALA A 123 -1.44 -4.30 -12.18
CA ALA A 123 -2.63 -3.79 -12.84
C ALA A 123 -2.35 -2.54 -13.70
N LYS A 124 -1.63 -1.55 -13.16
CA LYS A 124 -1.23 -0.33 -13.87
C LYS A 124 -0.66 -0.62 -15.27
N PRO A 125 0.30 -1.55 -15.46
CA PRO A 125 0.81 -1.87 -16.79
C PRO A 125 -0.26 -2.33 -17.79
N VAL A 126 -1.29 -3.04 -17.33
CA VAL A 126 -2.36 -3.58 -18.19
C VAL A 126 -3.37 -2.49 -18.54
N LEU A 127 -3.80 -1.70 -17.54
CA LEU A 127 -4.73 -0.59 -17.75
C LEU A 127 -4.11 0.54 -18.57
N ALA A 128 -2.83 0.84 -18.37
CA ALA A 128 -2.12 1.83 -19.18
C ALA A 128 -2.04 1.40 -20.66
N ALA A 129 -1.94 0.09 -20.94
CA ALA A 129 -1.94 -0.41 -22.30
C ALA A 129 -3.34 -0.37 -22.96
N SER A 130 -4.41 -0.31 -22.17
CA SER A 130 -5.78 -0.22 -22.67
C SER A 130 -6.20 1.18 -23.09
N GLY A 131 -5.44 2.22 -22.71
CA GLY A 131 -5.80 3.62 -22.96
C GLY A 131 -7.04 4.08 -22.19
N LEU A 132 -7.42 3.40 -21.11
CA LEU A 132 -8.56 3.80 -20.27
C LEU A 132 -8.08 4.69 -19.13
N ASP A 133 -8.85 5.71 -18.81
CA ASP A 133 -8.62 6.53 -17.63
C ASP A 133 -9.19 5.84 -16.38
N TRP A 134 -8.54 6.03 -15.24
CA TRP A 134 -9.00 5.49 -13.97
C TRP A 134 -8.94 6.50 -12.83
N GLU A 135 -9.80 6.30 -11.84
CA GLU A 135 -9.86 7.06 -10.61
C GLU A 135 -9.76 6.13 -9.41
N PHE A 136 -9.04 6.59 -8.38
CA PHE A 136 -8.83 5.80 -7.18
C PHE A 136 -9.74 6.26 -6.05
N VAL A 137 -10.43 5.29 -5.46
CA VAL A 137 -11.03 5.42 -4.13
C VAL A 137 -10.13 4.66 -3.17
N GLN A 138 -9.43 5.41 -2.31
CA GLN A 138 -8.43 4.87 -1.40
C GLN A 138 -8.93 4.88 0.06
N GLY A 139 -9.11 3.70 0.64
CA GLY A 139 -9.36 3.53 2.07
C GLY A 139 -8.06 3.33 2.83
N ARG A 140 -7.77 4.18 3.82
CA ARG A 140 -6.60 3.96 4.69
C ARG A 140 -6.99 3.18 5.94
N GLN A 141 -8.23 3.32 6.36
CA GLN A 141 -8.79 2.58 7.48
C GLN A 141 -10.00 1.77 7.01
N GLN A 142 -10.30 0.70 7.75
CA GLN A 142 -11.49 -0.10 7.58
C GLN A 142 -12.73 0.78 7.65
N GLY A 143 -13.66 0.66 6.71
CA GLY A 143 -14.91 1.41 6.65
C GLY A 143 -14.88 2.59 5.70
N ASP A 144 -13.70 3.08 5.29
CA ASP A 144 -13.53 4.20 4.36
C ASP A 144 -14.13 3.88 2.99
N VAL A 145 -13.86 2.67 2.44
CA VAL A 145 -14.32 2.28 1.10
C VAL A 145 -15.83 2.11 1.09
N ARG A 146 -16.36 1.43 2.12
CA ARG A 146 -17.80 1.26 2.31
C ARG A 146 -18.53 2.61 2.32
N ALA A 147 -18.04 3.56 3.12
CA ALA A 147 -18.64 4.89 3.24
C ALA A 147 -18.60 5.64 1.91
N ALA A 148 -17.47 5.61 1.20
CA ALA A 148 -17.32 6.26 -0.10
C ALA A 148 -18.29 5.69 -1.15
N VAL A 149 -18.46 4.35 -1.19
CA VAL A 149 -19.41 3.69 -2.10
C VAL A 149 -20.86 4.03 -1.72
N ALA A 150 -21.20 3.96 -0.44
CA ALA A 150 -22.55 4.25 0.04
C ALA A 150 -22.94 5.70 -0.25
N GLU A 151 -22.05 6.66 0.02
CA GLU A 151 -22.27 8.07 -0.30
C GLU A 151 -22.39 8.33 -1.81
N LYS A 152 -21.58 7.66 -2.64
CA LYS A 152 -21.69 7.76 -4.10
C LYS A 152 -23.08 7.31 -4.59
N ILE A 153 -23.62 6.22 -4.04
CA ILE A 153 -24.95 5.72 -4.39
C ILE A 153 -26.05 6.61 -3.82
N ARG A 154 -25.94 7.05 -2.56
CA ARG A 154 -26.90 8.01 -1.96
C ARG A 154 -26.97 9.31 -2.75
N ARG A 155 -25.83 9.84 -3.21
CA ARG A 155 -25.79 11.03 -4.06
C ARG A 155 -26.48 10.80 -5.41
N ALA A 156 -26.26 9.64 -6.03
CA ALA A 156 -26.96 9.30 -7.26
C ALA A 156 -28.49 9.24 -7.04
N ARG A 157 -28.93 8.58 -5.96
CA ARG A 157 -30.35 8.51 -5.60
C ARG A 157 -30.96 9.86 -5.24
N ARG A 158 -30.25 10.73 -4.49
CA ARG A 158 -30.77 12.04 -4.09
C ARG A 158 -31.06 12.94 -5.29
N LYS A 159 -30.20 12.91 -6.32
CA LYS A 159 -30.42 13.66 -7.57
C LYS A 159 -31.75 13.33 -8.25
N ASP A 160 -32.21 12.08 -8.12
CA ASP A 160 -33.41 11.59 -8.80
C ASP A 160 -34.64 11.67 -7.89
N GLU A 161 -34.52 11.27 -6.61
CA GLU A 161 -35.63 11.23 -5.65
C GLU A 161 -35.94 12.59 -5.01
N ARG A 162 -34.95 13.49 -4.90
CA ARG A 162 -35.09 14.84 -4.31
C ARG A 162 -34.29 15.89 -5.10
N PRO A 163 -34.74 16.25 -6.32
CA PRO A 163 -34.03 17.23 -7.15
C PRO A 163 -34.03 18.66 -6.59
N ASP A 164 -34.92 18.98 -5.65
CA ASP A 164 -35.07 20.33 -5.07
C ASP A 164 -34.08 20.62 -3.92
N GLU A 165 -33.44 19.59 -3.38
CA GLU A 165 -32.52 19.74 -2.25
C GLU A 165 -31.11 20.09 -2.74
N VAL A 166 -30.54 21.19 -2.23
CA VAL A 166 -29.21 21.67 -2.65
C VAL A 166 -28.15 20.69 -2.16
N ASP A 167 -27.65 19.86 -3.07
CA ASP A 167 -26.56 18.94 -2.79
C ASP A 167 -25.32 19.68 -2.26
N LEU A 168 -24.61 19.07 -1.30
CA LEU A 168 -23.28 19.51 -0.87
C LEU A 168 -22.36 19.46 -2.10
N GLN A 169 -22.01 20.63 -2.62
CA GLN A 169 -21.25 20.79 -3.87
C GLN A 169 -19.86 20.15 -3.76
N THR A 170 -19.78 18.88 -4.13
CA THR A 170 -18.52 18.15 -4.30
C THR A 170 -17.96 18.52 -5.67
N ASP A 171 -16.63 18.55 -5.81
CA ASP A 171 -15.95 18.88 -7.07
C ASP A 171 -16.47 18.06 -8.26
N GLU A 172 -16.75 16.77 -8.06
CA GLU A 172 -17.34 15.86 -9.05
C GLU A 172 -18.70 16.35 -9.56
N ALA A 173 -19.59 16.80 -8.66
CA ALA A 173 -20.91 17.29 -9.01
C ALA A 173 -20.83 18.60 -9.81
N THR A 174 -19.88 19.46 -9.45
CA THR A 174 -19.60 20.70 -10.20
C THR A 174 -19.11 20.40 -11.62
N ILE A 175 -18.20 19.42 -11.77
CA ILE A 175 -17.71 18.98 -13.08
C ILE A 175 -18.84 18.38 -13.92
N GLU A 176 -19.71 17.56 -13.33
CA GLU A 176 -20.88 17.00 -14.01
C GLU A 176 -21.88 18.08 -14.44
N ALA A 177 -22.15 19.07 -13.59
CA ALA A 177 -23.04 20.18 -13.93
C ALA A 177 -22.49 21.01 -15.11
N LEU A 178 -21.18 21.28 -15.12
CA LEU A 178 -20.51 21.92 -16.26
C LEU A 178 -20.57 21.06 -17.52
N ARG A 179 -20.42 19.74 -17.38
CA ARG A 179 -20.52 18.79 -18.49
C ARG A 179 -21.92 18.80 -19.11
N LYS A 180 -22.96 18.77 -18.27
CA LYS A 180 -24.36 18.88 -18.71
C LYS A 180 -24.63 20.21 -19.42
N LYS A 181 -24.13 21.32 -18.87
CA LYS A 181 -24.23 22.65 -19.52
C LYS A 181 -23.57 22.67 -20.90
N ASN A 182 -22.43 22.01 -21.05
CA ASN A 182 -21.70 21.93 -22.31
C ASN A 182 -22.22 20.84 -23.26
N SER A 183 -23.33 20.16 -22.94
CA SER A 183 -23.93 19.08 -23.75
C SER A 183 -22.93 18.00 -24.18
N VAL A 184 -21.96 17.69 -23.32
CA VAL A 184 -20.97 16.66 -23.58
C VAL A 184 -21.62 15.29 -23.39
N PRO A 185 -21.60 14.40 -24.40
CA PRO A 185 -22.23 13.09 -24.30
C PRO A 185 -21.57 12.24 -23.22
N GLU A 186 -22.38 11.60 -22.38
CA GLU A 186 -21.89 10.64 -21.40
C GLU A 186 -21.53 9.32 -22.10
N TYR A 187 -20.64 8.54 -21.49
CA TYR A 187 -20.33 7.22 -21.98
C TYR A 187 -21.53 6.28 -21.74
N GLU A 188 -22.17 5.82 -22.81
CA GLU A 188 -23.40 5.00 -22.79
C GLU A 188 -23.16 3.50 -22.53
N GLY A 189 -21.92 3.07 -22.36
CA GLY A 189 -21.58 1.67 -22.10
C GLY A 189 -21.56 1.30 -20.62
N THR A 190 -21.37 0.01 -20.34
CA THR A 190 -21.16 -0.49 -18.98
C THR A 190 -19.94 0.17 -18.35
N LYS A 191 -20.13 0.88 -17.23
CA LYS A 191 -19.03 1.34 -16.37
C LYS A 191 -18.34 0.11 -15.75
N GLY A 192 -17.08 0.26 -15.33
CA GLY A 192 -16.31 -0.83 -14.76
C GLY A 192 -15.67 -0.42 -13.44
N ASP A 193 -15.99 -1.16 -12.38
CA ASP A 193 -15.35 -1.03 -11.08
C ASP A 193 -14.34 -2.17 -10.90
N ILE A 194 -13.11 -1.84 -10.52
CA ILE A 194 -12.07 -2.82 -10.22
C ILE A 194 -11.74 -2.74 -8.74
N ILE A 195 -11.80 -3.86 -8.05
CA ILE A 195 -11.66 -3.92 -6.59
C ILE A 195 -10.45 -4.78 -6.25
N PHE A 196 -9.52 -4.20 -5.49
CA PHE A 196 -8.25 -4.85 -5.13
C PHE A 196 -8.26 -5.35 -3.70
N GLY A 197 -8.36 -6.66 -3.52
CA GLY A 197 -8.27 -7.32 -2.22
C GLY A 197 -9.60 -7.91 -1.73
N ARG A 198 -9.51 -8.81 -0.74
CA ARG A 198 -10.70 -9.46 -0.15
C ARG A 198 -11.47 -8.52 0.78
N HIS A 199 -10.74 -7.70 1.53
CA HIS A 199 -11.33 -6.79 2.50
C HIS A 199 -12.08 -5.65 1.80
N THR A 200 -11.43 -5.00 0.83
CA THR A 200 -12.06 -4.02 -0.07
C THR A 200 -13.33 -4.57 -0.71
N TRP A 201 -13.32 -5.82 -1.19
CA TRP A 201 -14.51 -6.45 -1.76
C TRP A 201 -15.66 -6.55 -0.75
N LYS A 202 -15.37 -7.00 0.48
CA LYS A 202 -16.38 -7.08 1.55
C LYS A 202 -16.94 -5.69 1.88
N GLU A 203 -16.10 -4.67 1.93
CA GLU A 203 -16.53 -3.29 2.19
C GLU A 203 -17.32 -2.70 1.03
N TYR A 204 -16.89 -2.95 -0.20
CA TYR A 204 -17.59 -2.51 -1.40
C TYR A 204 -19.00 -3.08 -1.46
N VAL A 205 -19.15 -4.40 -1.24
CA VAL A 205 -20.46 -5.05 -1.22
C VAL A 205 -21.34 -4.52 -0.08
N ARG A 206 -20.76 -4.34 1.12
CA ARG A 206 -21.48 -3.72 2.24
C ARG A 206 -21.89 -2.28 1.93
N GLY A 207 -21.02 -1.50 1.31
CA GLY A 207 -21.29 -0.12 0.91
C GLY A 207 -22.34 -0.03 -0.20
N LEU A 208 -22.37 -1.01 -1.10
CA LEU A 208 -23.41 -1.14 -2.11
C LEU A 208 -24.77 -1.42 -1.46
N GLN A 209 -24.82 -2.40 -0.56
CA GLN A 209 -26.04 -2.72 0.20
C GLN A 209 -26.50 -1.54 1.06
N GLU A 210 -25.60 -0.93 1.83
CA GLU A 210 -25.88 0.25 2.65
C GLU A 210 -26.32 1.45 1.79
N GLY A 211 -25.74 1.59 0.61
CA GLY A 211 -26.00 2.65 -0.35
C GLY A 211 -27.35 2.53 -1.04
N TRP A 212 -27.89 1.32 -1.26
CA TRP A 212 -29.20 1.10 -1.90
C TRP A 212 -30.34 0.85 -0.90
N LEU A 213 -30.08 0.10 0.17
CA LEU A 213 -31.07 -0.28 1.18
C LEU A 213 -31.12 0.70 2.36
N GLY A 214 -30.05 1.45 2.59
CA GLY A 214 -29.98 2.40 3.70
C GLY A 214 -30.74 3.71 3.41
N PRO A 215 -31.08 4.46 4.47
CA PRO A 215 -31.70 5.78 4.33
C PRO A 215 -30.76 6.76 3.60
N LEU A 216 -31.37 7.76 2.95
CA LEU A 216 -30.67 8.87 2.30
C LEU A 216 -30.09 9.87 3.32
N ASP A 217 -30.79 10.04 4.43
CA ASP A 217 -30.42 10.95 5.51
C ASP A 217 -29.58 10.20 6.55
N PRO A 218 -28.57 10.87 7.16
CA PRO A 218 -27.78 10.29 8.22
C PRO A 218 -28.71 9.80 9.35
N PRO A 219 -28.54 8.55 9.85
CA PRO A 219 -29.26 8.15 11.04
C PRO A 219 -28.93 9.14 12.14
N ALA A 220 -29.95 9.57 12.90
CA ALA A 220 -29.72 10.39 14.07
C ALA A 220 -28.69 9.67 14.92
N LYS A 221 -27.52 10.29 15.13
CA LYS A 221 -26.48 9.76 16.01
C LYS A 221 -27.17 9.39 17.31
N SER A 222 -27.33 8.10 17.59
CA SER A 222 -27.69 7.67 18.94
C SER A 222 -26.65 8.29 19.85
N GLY A 223 -27.13 9.10 20.81
CA GLY A 223 -26.31 9.91 21.69
C GLY A 223 -25.21 9.13 22.41
N PRO A 224 -24.25 9.85 23.00
CA PRO A 224 -22.92 9.37 23.35
C PRO A 224 -22.96 8.17 24.29
N GLU A 225 -22.09 7.19 24.00
CA GLU A 225 -21.70 6.19 24.97
C GLU A 225 -21.22 6.89 26.24
N THR A 226 -21.89 6.50 27.31
CA THR A 226 -21.80 6.90 28.70
C THR A 226 -20.41 7.35 29.16
N THR A 227 -20.32 8.62 29.51
CA THR A 227 -19.38 9.15 30.51
C THR A 227 -19.69 8.47 31.85
N THR A 228 -19.08 7.32 32.13
CA THR A 228 -18.97 6.78 33.50
C THR A 228 -17.72 7.34 34.17
N ALA A 229 -17.73 8.63 34.47
CA ALA A 229 -16.88 9.22 35.51
C ALA A 229 -17.43 10.61 35.86
N ALA A 230 -17.58 10.86 37.17
CA ALA A 230 -18.01 12.10 37.81
C ALA A 230 -19.53 12.35 37.93
N VAL A 231 -20.17 11.66 38.88
CA VAL A 231 -20.87 12.33 40.01
C VAL A 231 -20.84 11.37 41.21
N GLU A 232 -19.89 11.56 42.13
CA GLU A 232 -20.11 11.35 43.56
C GLU A 232 -19.07 12.21 44.30
N ALA A 233 -19.57 13.24 45.00
CA ALA A 233 -18.76 14.17 45.76
C ALA A 233 -19.17 14.11 47.24
N SER A 234 -18.14 14.12 48.09
CA SER A 234 -18.07 14.63 49.48
C SER A 234 -18.42 13.71 50.66
N PRO A 235 -17.84 13.93 51.87
CA PRO A 235 -16.40 14.02 52.21
C PRO A 235 -16.02 13.40 53.59
N GLU A 236 -14.74 13.54 53.97
CA GLU A 236 -14.10 13.46 55.32
C GLU A 236 -13.41 12.15 55.79
N GLY A 237 -12.13 12.26 56.19
CA GLY A 237 -11.39 11.22 56.94
C GLY A 237 -9.84 11.24 56.93
N VAL A 238 -9.22 12.34 57.35
CA VAL A 238 -7.83 12.62 57.87
C VAL A 238 -6.78 11.49 58.01
N LYS A 239 -5.51 11.82 57.64
CA LYS A 239 -4.16 11.56 58.25
C LYS A 239 -3.12 11.07 57.20
N THR A 240 -1.82 11.43 57.14
CA THR A 240 -0.90 12.40 57.77
C THR A 240 0.47 12.27 57.04
N GLU A 241 1.20 13.40 56.89
CA GLU A 241 2.68 13.61 56.76
C GLU A 241 3.52 13.19 55.53
N GLY A 242 4.40 14.12 55.11
CA GLY A 242 5.67 13.85 54.42
C GLY A 242 6.17 14.98 53.48
N GLU A 243 7.09 15.82 53.97
CA GLU A 243 7.73 16.99 53.30
C GLU A 243 8.57 16.69 52.04
N GLY A 244 8.81 17.73 51.21
CA GLY A 244 10.11 17.89 50.52
C GLY A 244 10.15 18.51 49.11
N GLU A 245 10.42 19.83 49.07
CA GLU A 245 11.19 20.58 48.04
C GLU A 245 10.60 20.93 46.64
N LYS A 246 11.10 22.08 46.14
CA LYS A 246 10.61 22.98 45.06
C LYS A 246 11.76 23.14 44.01
N PRO A 247 11.63 23.98 42.97
CA PRO A 247 11.16 23.75 41.60
C PRO A 247 12.28 23.79 40.52
N GLU A 248 12.07 23.18 39.35
CA GLU A 248 12.75 23.62 38.10
C GLU A 248 11.83 23.52 36.88
N GLU A 249 11.02 24.57 36.67
CA GLU A 249 10.55 24.97 35.34
C GLU A 249 11.70 25.66 34.61
N LYS A 250 12.12 25.10 33.46
CA LYS A 250 12.62 25.81 32.26
C LYS A 250 13.20 24.82 31.24
N LYS A 251 12.34 24.02 30.60
CA LYS A 251 12.70 23.34 29.34
C LYS A 251 11.55 22.71 28.53
N GLU A 252 10.29 23.03 28.80
CA GLU A 252 9.15 22.38 28.12
C GLU A 252 8.37 23.25 27.13
N GLU A 253 8.74 24.53 26.93
CA GLU A 253 7.98 25.41 26.03
C GLU A 253 8.30 25.24 24.54
N GLU A 254 9.32 24.47 24.15
CA GLU A 254 9.72 24.32 22.74
C GLU A 254 9.33 22.97 22.10
N LYS A 255 8.47 22.17 22.75
CA LYS A 255 8.00 20.87 22.23
C LYS A 255 6.49 20.75 21.99
N LYS A 256 5.72 21.83 22.14
CA LYS A 256 4.25 21.78 22.04
C LYS A 256 3.65 22.24 20.70
N GLU A 257 4.45 22.68 19.73
CA GLU A 257 3.91 23.24 18.47
C GLU A 257 3.99 22.32 17.23
N ASP A 258 4.60 21.12 17.30
CA ASP A 258 4.86 20.32 16.08
C ASP A 258 4.08 19.00 15.92
N GLU A 259 3.10 18.68 16.78
CA GLU A 259 2.24 17.49 16.59
C GLU A 259 0.76 17.74 16.89
N LYS A 260 0.13 18.64 16.13
CA LYS A 260 -1.29 18.50 15.80
C LYS A 260 -1.42 18.27 14.30
N LYS A 261 -1.04 17.05 13.87
CA LYS A 261 -1.63 16.50 12.65
C LYS A 261 -3.13 16.55 12.86
N PRO A 262 -3.93 17.09 11.90
CA PRO A 262 -5.37 17.07 12.04
C PRO A 262 -5.80 15.61 12.24
N GLU A 263 -6.39 15.32 13.41
CA GLU A 263 -7.06 14.04 13.63
C GLU A 263 -8.05 13.89 12.49
N ARG A 264 -7.88 12.79 11.76
CA ARG A 264 -8.69 12.52 10.57
C ARG A 264 -10.15 12.49 11.01
N PRO A 265 -11.10 13.02 10.20
CA PRO A 265 -12.51 12.95 10.54
C PRO A 265 -12.87 11.52 10.92
N PRO A 266 -13.58 11.33 12.05
CA PRO A 266 -14.00 10.01 12.48
C PRO A 266 -14.81 9.36 11.37
N GLN A 267 -14.63 8.05 11.20
CA GLN A 267 -15.31 7.32 10.16
C GLN A 267 -16.83 7.41 10.35
N PRO A 268 -17.60 7.57 9.27
CA PRO A 268 -19.05 7.56 9.38
C PRO A 268 -19.52 6.17 9.81
N PRO A 269 -20.38 6.08 10.85
CA PRO A 269 -20.95 4.81 11.26
C PRO A 269 -21.84 4.22 10.15
N PRO A 270 -22.03 2.89 10.10
CA PRO A 270 -23.03 2.28 9.23
C PRO A 270 -24.42 2.84 9.44
N TYR A 271 -25.09 3.14 8.33
CA TYR A 271 -26.48 3.58 8.35
C TYR A 271 -27.45 2.39 8.49
N ASN A 272 -26.97 1.18 8.18
CA ASN A 272 -27.77 -0.03 8.17
C ASN A 272 -26.90 -1.23 8.59
N SER A 273 -27.47 -2.18 9.33
CA SER A 273 -26.85 -3.45 9.68
C SER A 273 -27.33 -4.58 8.74
N PRO A 274 -26.60 -5.69 8.59
CA PRO A 274 -27.05 -6.80 7.75
C PRO A 274 -28.40 -7.40 8.14
N ASP A 275 -28.81 -7.24 9.39
CA ASP A 275 -30.07 -7.78 9.91
C ASP A 275 -31.28 -7.00 9.38
N ASP A 276 -31.12 -5.69 9.10
CA ASP A 276 -32.22 -4.85 8.62
C ASP A 276 -32.42 -4.94 7.09
N TYR A 277 -31.57 -5.68 6.36
CA TYR A 277 -31.69 -5.84 4.90
C TYR A 277 -33.01 -6.48 4.47
N SER A 278 -33.56 -7.36 5.29
CA SER A 278 -34.83 -8.04 5.01
C SER A 278 -36.05 -7.09 5.09
N LEU A 279 -35.92 -6.00 5.85
CA LEU A 279 -36.99 -5.03 6.10
C LEU A 279 -36.89 -3.81 5.18
N ALA A 280 -35.79 -3.66 4.44
CA ALA A 280 -35.52 -2.48 3.64
C ALA A 280 -36.33 -2.46 2.34
N SER A 281 -36.87 -1.29 1.99
CA SER A 281 -37.56 -1.07 0.71
C SER A 281 -36.56 -0.87 -0.42
N LEU A 282 -36.72 -1.62 -1.51
CA LEU A 282 -35.89 -1.45 -2.69
C LEU A 282 -36.28 -0.16 -3.43
N PRO A 283 -35.32 0.74 -3.72
CA PRO A 283 -35.58 1.90 -4.56
C PRO A 283 -35.83 1.45 -6.00
N ALA A 284 -36.70 2.19 -6.71
CA ALA A 284 -37.14 1.85 -8.07
C ALA A 284 -36.01 1.81 -9.11
N GLN A 285 -34.87 2.43 -8.79
CA GLN A 285 -33.76 2.66 -9.71
C GLN A 285 -32.58 1.72 -9.50
N ILE A 286 -32.76 0.66 -8.70
CA ILE A 286 -31.74 -0.37 -8.57
C ILE A 286 -31.49 -1.02 -9.94
N PRO A 287 -30.25 -1.14 -10.40
CA PRO A 287 -29.95 -1.80 -11.66
C PRO A 287 -30.30 -3.29 -11.53
N PHE A 288 -31.23 -3.78 -12.37
CA PHE A 288 -31.61 -5.19 -12.51
C PHE A 288 -30.60 -5.98 -13.36
#